data_AF-A0A7S2FLS3-F1
#
_entry.id   AF-A0A7S2FLS3-F1
#
_cell.length_a   1.000
_cell.length_b   1.000
_cell.length_c   1.000
_cell.angle_alpha   90.00
_cell.angle_beta   90.00
_cell.angle_gamma   90.00
#
_symmetry.space_group_name_H-M   'P 1'
#
loop_
_entity.id
_entity.type
_entity.pdbx_description
1 polymer ?
#
loop_
_entity_poly.entity_id
_entity_poly.type
_entity_poly.pdbx_seq_one_letter_code
_entity_poly.pdbx_strand_id
1 'polypeptide(L)'
;MSHEERWNESFAELVKYHSVHHHCLVPKSFHSESTGSGLGRWVNKQRLLKASLDPARREKLDALNFDWQPAHPFDMRWEKNYEALRAYHLREGHCWVPKNYETDAGIQLGTWVANQRRFGRADLKPDRASRLATLNFEWGTTPSKPASTSVGTNDCKRAKLDCSNNITGASNDVTGKIIMSTTDASSDITGEMIFTTGELVAMSDVGK
;
A
#
# COMPACT_ATOMS: atom_id res chain seq x y z
N MET A 1 8.75 -25.79 39.75
CA MET A 1 7.84 -25.24 38.72
C MET A 1 7.49 -26.31 37.71
N SER A 2 6.23 -26.69 37.65
CA SER A 2 5.67 -27.65 36.69
C SER A 2 5.64 -27.05 35.27
N HIS A 3 5.45 -27.92 34.26
CA HIS A 3 5.29 -27.47 32.87
C HIS A 3 4.01 -26.64 32.67
N GLU A 4 3.00 -26.87 33.50
CA GLU A 4 1.73 -26.16 33.44
C GLU A 4 1.84 -24.76 34.07
N GLU A 5 2.50 -24.63 35.22
CA GLU A 5 2.76 -23.35 35.88
C GLU A 5 3.51 -22.39 34.94
N ARG A 6 4.59 -22.86 34.29
CA ARG A 6 5.36 -22.07 33.33
C ARG A 6 4.53 -21.63 32.11
N TRP A 7 3.59 -22.47 31.67
CA TRP A 7 2.68 -22.12 30.57
C TRP A 7 1.67 -21.06 31.01
N ASN A 8 1.09 -21.21 32.20
CA ASN A 8 0.12 -20.24 32.76
C ASN A 8 0.77 -18.88 33.02
N GLU A 9 2.02 -18.83 33.52
CA GLU A 9 2.80 -17.60 33.66
C GLU A 9 2.99 -16.90 32.32
N SER A 10 3.43 -17.65 31.29
CA SER A 10 3.64 -17.10 29.94
C SER A 10 2.33 -16.60 29.33
N PHE A 11 1.22 -17.29 29.59
CA PHE A 11 -0.12 -16.87 29.16
C PHE A 11 -0.57 -15.59 29.87
N ALA A 12 -0.36 -15.47 31.19
CA ALA A 12 -0.68 -14.25 31.93
C ALA A 12 0.10 -13.03 31.42
N GLU A 13 1.37 -13.22 31.04
CA GLU A 13 2.17 -12.18 30.39
C GLU A 13 1.64 -11.81 29.00
N LEU A 14 1.14 -12.78 28.21
CA LEU A 14 0.47 -12.49 26.94
C LEU A 14 -0.81 -11.67 27.15
N VAL A 15 -1.58 -11.94 28.22
CA VAL A 15 -2.77 -11.15 28.57
C VAL A 15 -2.39 -9.71 28.88
N LYS A 16 -1.32 -9.48 29.67
CA LYS A 16 -0.79 -8.13 29.94
C LYS A 16 -0.34 -7.43 28.66
N TYR A 17 0.34 -8.15 27.78
CA TYR A 17 0.76 -7.59 26.48
C TYR A 17 -0.46 -7.20 25.64
N HIS A 18 -1.47 -8.05 25.59
CA HIS A 18 -2.71 -7.81 24.86
C HIS A 18 -3.49 -6.62 25.42
N SER A 19 -3.50 -6.39 26.75
CA SER A 19 -4.20 -5.23 27.32
C SER A 19 -3.55 -3.89 26.96
N VAL A 20 -2.24 -3.87 26.69
CA VAL A 20 -1.50 -2.66 26.30
C VAL A 20 -1.52 -2.43 24.78
N HIS A 21 -1.32 -3.50 24.01
CA HIS A 21 -1.13 -3.40 22.56
C HIS A 21 -2.39 -3.73 21.74
N HIS A 22 -3.43 -4.29 22.38
CA HIS A 22 -4.65 -4.76 21.74
C HIS A 22 -4.42 -5.78 20.61
N HIS A 23 -3.26 -6.46 20.62
CA HIS A 23 -2.89 -7.49 19.65
C HIS A 23 -1.92 -8.51 20.26
N CYS A 24 -1.86 -9.72 19.70
CA CYS A 24 -0.92 -10.78 20.12
C CYS A 24 0.35 -10.86 19.24
N LEU A 25 0.70 -9.78 18.53
CA LEU A 25 1.90 -9.70 17.69
C LEU A 25 3.15 -9.37 18.52
N VAL A 26 3.60 -10.33 19.32
CA VAL A 26 4.78 -10.16 20.17
C VAL A 26 6.06 -10.35 19.33
N PRO A 27 6.98 -9.36 19.27
CA PRO A 27 8.28 -9.51 18.60
C PRO A 27 9.10 -10.65 19.21
N LYS A 28 9.83 -11.40 18.38
CA LYS A 28 10.65 -12.54 18.85
C LYS A 28 11.71 -12.15 19.90
N SER A 29 12.20 -10.91 19.85
CA SER A 29 13.17 -10.32 20.78
C SER A 29 12.53 -9.74 22.05
N PHE A 30 11.20 -9.75 22.17
CA PHE A 30 10.53 -9.25 23.36
C PHE A 30 10.71 -10.23 24.52
N HIS A 31 11.25 -9.71 25.61
CA HIS A 31 11.47 -10.43 26.86
C HIS A 31 10.48 -9.92 27.90
N SER A 32 9.85 -10.84 28.62
CA SER A 32 9.11 -10.48 29.82
C SER A 32 10.08 -10.51 31.01
N GLU A 33 9.89 -9.61 31.96
CA GLU A 33 10.69 -9.52 33.19
C GLU A 33 10.53 -10.76 34.07
N SER A 34 9.40 -11.47 33.97
CA SER A 34 9.07 -12.59 34.86
C SER A 34 9.50 -13.97 34.34
N THR A 35 9.65 -14.14 33.02
CA THR A 35 9.96 -15.44 32.40
C THR A 35 11.27 -15.35 31.61
N GLY A 36 12.32 -16.02 32.12
CA GLY A 36 13.64 -16.08 31.45
C GLY A 36 13.63 -16.69 30.03
N SER A 37 12.49 -17.20 29.56
CA SER A 37 12.24 -17.62 28.18
C SER A 37 11.36 -16.57 27.50
N GLY A 38 11.97 -15.53 26.90
CA GLY A 38 11.25 -14.35 26.41
C GLY A 38 9.92 -14.64 25.69
N LEU A 39 8.87 -13.89 26.06
CA LEU A 39 7.48 -14.07 25.65
C LEU A 39 7.33 -14.22 24.13
N GLY A 40 8.09 -13.46 23.32
CA GLY A 40 8.06 -13.57 21.87
C GLY A 40 8.45 -14.95 21.32
N ARG A 41 9.43 -15.61 21.96
CA ARG A 41 9.83 -16.98 21.60
C ARG A 41 8.73 -17.97 21.97
N TRP A 42 8.09 -17.79 23.13
CA TRP A 42 6.99 -18.64 23.58
C TRP A 42 5.76 -18.51 22.66
N VAL A 43 5.37 -17.29 22.30
CA VAL A 43 4.27 -17.00 21.35
C VAL A 43 4.53 -17.68 20.00
N ASN A 44 5.74 -17.55 19.46
CA ASN A 44 6.10 -18.21 18.21
C ASN A 44 6.07 -19.75 18.33
N LYS A 45 6.47 -20.29 19.50
CA LYS A 45 6.37 -21.73 19.77
C LYS A 45 4.91 -22.21 19.79
N GLN A 46 3.97 -21.43 20.34
CA GLN A 46 2.55 -21.81 20.32
C GLN A 46 2.03 -21.90 18.87
N ARG A 47 2.42 -20.97 17.99
CA ARG A 47 2.05 -21.00 16.56
C ARG A 47 2.55 -22.25 15.85
N LEU A 48 3.80 -22.65 16.11
CA LEU A 48 4.40 -23.86 15.54
C LEU A 48 3.75 -25.14 16.08
N LEU A 49 3.30 -25.13 17.33
CA LEU A 49 2.67 -26.27 18.00
C LEU A 49 1.15 -26.30 17.84
N LYS A 50 0.54 -25.44 17.01
CA LYS A 50 -0.93 -25.36 16.87
C LYS A 50 -1.60 -26.71 16.68
N ALA A 51 -1.00 -27.61 15.90
CA ALA A 51 -1.53 -28.94 15.61
C ALA A 51 -1.40 -29.93 16.78
N SER A 52 -0.44 -29.73 17.68
CA SER A 52 -0.14 -30.61 18.81
C SER A 52 -0.46 -29.97 20.17
N LEU A 53 -1.13 -28.81 20.16
CA LEU A 53 -1.49 -28.09 21.38
C LEU A 53 -2.69 -28.76 22.05
N ASP A 54 -2.64 -28.83 23.37
CA ASP A 54 -3.77 -29.26 24.19
C ASP A 54 -5.01 -28.40 23.88
N PRO A 55 -6.21 -29.01 23.70
CA PRO A 55 -7.43 -28.28 23.36
C PRO A 55 -7.77 -27.14 24.33
N ALA A 56 -7.59 -27.34 25.64
CA ALA A 56 -7.88 -26.32 26.64
C ALA A 56 -6.89 -25.14 26.56
N ARG A 57 -5.64 -25.40 26.18
CA ARG A 57 -4.65 -24.33 25.91
C ARG A 57 -4.99 -23.54 24.65
N ARG A 58 -5.50 -24.23 23.62
CA ARG A 58 -5.93 -23.61 22.38
C ARG A 58 -7.13 -22.68 22.62
N GLU A 59 -8.14 -23.14 23.35
CA GLU A 59 -9.32 -22.33 23.70
C GLU A 59 -8.94 -21.04 24.46
N LYS A 60 -8.00 -21.13 25.42
CA LYS A 60 -7.49 -19.96 26.13
C LYS A 60 -6.83 -18.93 25.20
N LEU A 61 -6.08 -19.38 24.20
CA LEU A 61 -5.45 -18.50 23.21
C LEU A 61 -6.49 -17.93 22.23
N ASP A 62 -7.43 -18.74 21.76
CA ASP A 62 -8.52 -18.31 20.88
C ASP A 62 -9.40 -17.24 21.55
N ALA A 63 -9.63 -17.33 22.87
CA ALA A 63 -10.34 -16.32 23.65
C ALA A 63 -9.65 -14.94 23.67
N LEU A 64 -8.34 -14.88 23.38
CA LEU A 64 -7.58 -13.63 23.23
C LEU A 64 -7.52 -13.14 21.77
N ASN A 65 -8.31 -13.73 20.88
CA ASN A 65 -8.23 -13.49 19.44
C ASN A 65 -6.79 -13.68 18.92
N PHE A 66 -6.12 -14.74 19.40
CA PHE A 66 -4.72 -14.99 19.12
C PHE A 66 -4.48 -15.27 17.64
N ASP A 67 -3.66 -14.42 17.01
CA ASP A 67 -3.28 -14.61 15.63
C ASP A 67 -2.31 -15.80 15.47
N TRP A 68 -2.84 -16.91 14.97
CA TRP A 68 -2.12 -18.14 14.67
C TRP A 68 -1.23 -18.04 13.43
N GLN A 69 -1.56 -17.15 12.50
CA GLN A 69 -0.89 -17.01 11.21
C GLN A 69 -0.67 -15.52 10.91
N PRO A 70 0.12 -14.82 11.75
CA PRO A 70 0.39 -13.43 11.50
C PRO A 70 1.12 -13.26 10.18
N ALA A 71 0.76 -12.22 9.44
CA ALA A 71 1.49 -11.86 8.24
C ALA A 71 2.98 -11.72 8.60
N HIS A 72 3.83 -12.46 7.88
CA HIS A 72 5.25 -12.51 8.21
C HIS A 72 5.82 -11.09 8.10
N PRO A 73 6.68 -10.61 9.02
CA PRO A 73 7.28 -9.27 8.90
C PRO A 73 7.98 -9.04 7.56
N PHE A 74 8.55 -10.09 6.97
CA PHE A 74 9.10 -10.07 5.61
C PHE A 74 8.03 -9.93 4.50
N ASP A 75 6.82 -10.45 4.69
CA ASP A 75 5.70 -10.22 3.79
C ASP A 75 5.25 -8.76 3.88
N MET A 76 5.05 -8.22 5.08
CA MET A 76 4.71 -6.79 5.27
C MET A 76 5.76 -5.85 4.67
N ARG A 77 7.06 -6.14 4.87
CA ARG A 77 8.14 -5.35 4.26
C ARG A 77 8.12 -5.44 2.75
N TRP A 78 7.85 -6.62 2.19
CA TRP A 78 7.74 -6.79 0.74
C TRP A 78 6.56 -5.99 0.18
N GLU A 79 5.39 -6.03 0.82
CA GLU A 79 4.21 -5.25 0.41
C GLU A 79 4.49 -3.75 0.39
N LYS A 80 5.11 -3.20 1.46
CA LYS A 80 5.49 -1.78 1.50
C LYS A 80 6.43 -1.38 0.35
N ASN A 81 7.40 -2.24 0.01
CA ASN A 81 8.29 -1.97 -1.12
C ASN A 81 7.56 -2.09 -2.46
N TYR A 82 6.63 -3.03 -2.59
CA TYR A 82 5.82 -3.19 -3.79
C TYR A 82 4.91 -1.97 -4.02
N GLU A 83 4.27 -1.46 -2.97
CA GLU A 83 3.48 -0.23 -3.04
C GLU A 83 4.34 0.98 -3.43
N ALA A 84 5.54 1.10 -2.85
CA ALA A 84 6.49 2.13 -3.24
C ALA A 84 6.93 2.01 -4.71
N LEU A 85 7.16 0.80 -5.21
CA LEU A 85 7.45 0.55 -6.62
C LEU A 85 6.26 0.91 -7.51
N ARG A 86 5.05 0.56 -7.11
CA ARG A 86 3.82 0.91 -7.83
C ARG A 86 3.64 2.43 -7.93
N ALA A 87 3.88 3.15 -6.83
CA ALA A 87 3.83 4.62 -6.83
C ALA A 87 4.91 5.22 -7.74
N TYR A 88 6.12 4.67 -7.73
CA TYR A 88 7.20 5.08 -8.63
C TYR A 88 6.83 4.84 -10.11
N HIS A 89 6.30 3.66 -10.42
CA HIS A 89 5.86 3.31 -11.77
C HIS A 89 4.74 4.22 -12.27
N LEU A 90 3.78 4.58 -11.40
CA LEU A 90 2.71 5.52 -11.76
C LEU A 90 3.24 6.92 -12.08
N ARG A 91 4.32 7.35 -11.42
CA ARG A 91 4.92 8.68 -11.62
C ARG A 91 5.84 8.74 -12.84
N GLU A 92 6.72 7.75 -13.00
CA GLU A 92 7.77 7.74 -14.03
C GLU A 92 7.39 6.95 -15.29
N GLY A 93 6.32 6.14 -15.23
CA GLY A 93 5.92 5.22 -16.30
C GLY A 93 6.81 3.97 -16.43
N HIS A 94 7.84 3.82 -15.60
CA HIS A 94 8.78 2.69 -15.66
C HIS A 94 9.24 2.20 -14.28
N CYS A 95 9.75 0.97 -14.20
CA CYS A 95 10.27 0.37 -12.96
C CYS A 95 11.80 0.52 -12.78
N TRP A 96 12.44 1.41 -13.55
CA TRP A 96 13.88 1.70 -13.44
C TRP A 96 14.16 2.63 -12.27
N VAL A 97 14.40 2.02 -11.10
CA VAL A 97 14.74 2.75 -9.87
C VAL A 97 16.27 2.81 -9.71
N PRO A 98 16.88 4.01 -9.56
CA PRO A 98 18.31 4.13 -9.25
C PRO A 98 18.67 3.39 -7.97
N LYS A 99 19.85 2.74 -7.90
CA LYS A 99 20.26 1.90 -6.76
C LYS A 99 20.19 2.61 -5.40
N ASN A 100 20.54 3.90 -5.37
CA ASN A 100 20.56 4.71 -4.15
C ASN A 100 19.27 5.50 -3.94
N TYR A 101 18.22 5.23 -4.72
CA TYR A 101 16.95 5.94 -4.58
C TYR A 101 16.24 5.51 -3.29
N GLU A 102 15.82 6.52 -2.54
CA GLU A 102 15.04 6.42 -1.33
C GLU A 102 13.74 7.19 -1.50
N THR A 103 12.62 6.61 -1.05
CA THR A 103 11.32 7.31 -1.04
C THR A 103 11.26 8.30 0.12
N ASP A 104 10.34 9.26 0.06
CA ASP A 104 10.05 10.18 1.19
C ASP A 104 9.70 9.46 2.50
N ALA A 105 9.21 8.22 2.43
CA ALA A 105 8.92 7.35 3.59
C ALA A 105 10.17 6.62 4.17
N GLY A 106 11.38 6.93 3.70
CA GLY A 106 12.63 6.30 4.16
C GLY A 106 12.87 4.88 3.61
N ILE A 107 12.15 4.48 2.55
CA ILE A 107 12.27 3.15 1.94
C ILE A 107 13.35 3.18 0.86
N GLN A 108 14.40 2.38 1.06
CA GLN A 108 15.49 2.17 0.08
C GLN A 108 15.04 1.30 -1.11
N LEU A 109 14.14 1.85 -1.93
CA LEU A 109 13.50 1.15 -3.03
C LEU A 109 14.52 0.70 -4.09
N GLY A 110 15.57 1.49 -4.35
CA GLY A 110 16.63 1.15 -5.29
C GLY A 110 17.37 -0.14 -4.96
N THR A 111 17.77 -0.27 -3.69
CA THR A 111 18.40 -1.50 -3.16
C THR A 111 17.44 -2.68 -3.25
N TRP A 112 16.15 -2.48 -2.94
CA TRP A 112 15.16 -3.55 -3.02
C TRP A 112 14.94 -4.04 -4.45
N VAL A 113 14.79 -3.15 -5.43
CA VAL A 113 14.67 -3.49 -6.86
C VAL A 113 15.93 -4.22 -7.36
N ALA A 114 17.12 -3.75 -6.99
CA ALA A 114 18.38 -4.42 -7.34
C ALA A 114 18.45 -5.84 -6.76
N ASN A 115 17.95 -6.04 -5.54
CA ASN A 115 17.86 -7.37 -4.94
C ASN A 115 16.85 -8.26 -5.68
N GLN A 116 15.67 -7.75 -6.07
CA GLN A 116 14.72 -8.54 -6.88
C GLN A 116 15.36 -9.01 -8.19
N ARG A 117 16.12 -8.15 -8.86
CA ARG A 117 16.86 -8.51 -10.09
C ARG A 117 17.98 -9.53 -9.84
N ARG A 118 18.68 -9.43 -8.71
CA ARG A 118 19.77 -10.34 -8.33
C ARG A 118 19.29 -11.76 -8.03
N PHE A 119 18.24 -11.89 -7.22
CA PHE A 119 17.66 -13.20 -6.88
C PHE A 119 16.79 -13.74 -8.01
N GLY A 120 16.29 -12.86 -8.88
CA GLY A 120 15.57 -13.24 -10.08
C GLY A 120 14.20 -13.85 -9.80
N ARG A 121 13.41 -14.04 -10.85
CA ARG A 121 12.00 -14.46 -10.76
C ARG A 121 11.80 -15.84 -10.11
N ALA A 122 12.78 -16.74 -10.22
CA ALA A 122 12.67 -18.13 -9.75
C ALA A 122 12.66 -18.25 -8.21
N ASP A 123 13.31 -17.31 -7.52
CA ASP A 123 13.42 -17.31 -6.05
C ASP A 123 12.25 -16.56 -5.36
N LEU A 124 11.33 -15.97 -6.13
CA LEU A 124 10.14 -15.32 -5.58
C LEU A 124 8.96 -16.30 -5.43
N LYS A 125 8.14 -16.07 -4.39
CA LYS A 125 6.80 -16.67 -4.28
C LYS A 125 6.01 -16.37 -5.57
N PRO A 126 5.22 -17.33 -6.10
CA PRO A 126 4.52 -17.17 -7.37
C PRO A 126 3.57 -15.95 -7.38
N ASP A 127 2.89 -15.66 -6.27
CA ASP A 127 2.04 -14.47 -6.11
C ASP A 127 2.83 -13.17 -6.30
N ARG A 128 4.01 -13.06 -5.69
CA ARG A 128 4.88 -11.88 -5.80
C ARG A 128 5.40 -11.68 -7.23
N ALA A 129 5.77 -12.78 -7.90
CA ALA A 129 6.19 -12.75 -9.29
C ALA A 129 5.06 -12.28 -10.23
N SER A 130 3.81 -12.70 -9.95
CA SER A 130 2.63 -12.27 -10.70
C SER A 130 2.39 -10.77 -10.53
N ARG A 131 2.42 -10.25 -9.29
CA ARG A 131 2.21 -8.82 -9.01
C ARG A 131 3.27 -7.91 -9.64
N LEU A 132 4.54 -8.34 -9.68
CA LEU A 132 5.60 -7.61 -10.38
C LEU A 132 5.41 -7.64 -11.90
N ALA A 133 4.90 -8.75 -12.45
CA ALA A 133 4.58 -8.83 -13.87
C ALA A 133 3.48 -7.84 -14.28
N THR A 134 2.51 -7.56 -13.40
CA THR A 134 1.48 -6.53 -13.63
C THR A 134 2.05 -5.12 -13.82
N LEU A 135 3.19 -4.82 -13.19
CA LEU A 135 3.88 -3.53 -13.32
C LEU A 135 4.86 -3.49 -14.52
N ASN A 136 4.80 -4.49 -15.40
CA ASN A 136 5.75 -4.72 -16.48
C ASN A 136 7.22 -4.65 -15.98
N PHE A 137 7.47 -5.26 -14.82
CA PHE A 137 8.76 -5.15 -14.14
C PHE A 137 9.89 -5.79 -14.98
N GLU A 138 10.84 -4.97 -15.39
CA GLU A 138 11.99 -5.38 -16.16
C GLU A 138 13.08 -6.03 -15.28
N TRP A 139 13.34 -7.32 -15.54
CA TRP A 139 14.33 -8.13 -14.83
C TRP A 139 15.78 -7.90 -15.32
N GLY A 140 15.95 -7.32 -16.51
CA GLY A 140 17.26 -7.07 -17.12
C GLY A 140 18.11 -6.02 -16.40
N THR A 141 19.43 -6.08 -16.59
CA THR A 141 20.41 -5.18 -15.94
C THR A 141 20.75 -3.94 -16.77
N THR A 142 20.23 -3.80 -17.99
CA THR A 142 20.62 -2.71 -18.90
C THR A 142 19.51 -1.68 -19.05
N PRO A 143 19.70 -0.43 -18.61
CA PRO A 143 18.93 0.66 -19.17
C PRO A 143 19.39 0.77 -20.63
N SER A 144 18.64 0.16 -21.55
CA SER A 144 18.65 0.63 -22.92
C SER A 144 18.16 2.06 -22.82
N LYS A 145 19.08 3.04 -22.88
CA LYS A 145 18.76 4.43 -23.23
C LYS A 145 17.68 4.33 -24.30
N PRO A 146 16.49 4.96 -24.16
CA PRO A 146 15.53 4.90 -25.24
C PRO A 146 16.29 5.38 -26.47
N ALA A 147 16.46 4.49 -27.45
CA ALA A 147 17.00 4.89 -28.73
C ALA A 147 16.16 6.12 -29.09
N SER A 148 16.82 7.25 -29.32
CA SER A 148 16.11 8.41 -29.80
C SER A 148 15.46 7.94 -31.09
N THR A 149 14.18 7.63 -31.03
CA THR A 149 13.34 7.57 -32.20
C THR A 149 13.31 9.01 -32.66
N SER A 150 14.27 9.32 -33.54
CA SER A 150 14.08 10.34 -34.54
C SER A 150 12.83 9.96 -35.30
N VAL A 151 11.67 10.36 -34.79
CA VAL A 151 10.51 10.59 -35.64
C VAL A 151 10.97 11.71 -36.55
N GLY A 152 11.44 11.32 -37.73
CA GLY A 152 11.77 12.25 -38.79
C GLY A 152 10.51 13.02 -39.15
N THR A 153 10.44 14.26 -38.68
CA THR A 153 9.56 15.28 -39.28
C THR A 153 10.34 15.97 -40.37
N ASN A 154 10.64 15.23 -41.45
CA ASN A 154 10.87 15.87 -42.73
C ASN A 154 9.49 16.23 -43.26
N ASP A 155 9.10 17.50 -43.09
CA ASP A 155 8.40 18.31 -44.10
C ASP A 155 7.65 19.47 -43.42
N CYS A 156 8.37 20.58 -43.26
CA CYS A 156 7.76 21.89 -43.06
C CYS A 156 8.01 22.73 -44.31
N LYS A 157 7.32 22.39 -45.40
CA LYS A 157 7.13 23.28 -46.54
C LYS A 157 5.64 23.53 -46.76
N ARG A 158 5.19 24.63 -46.14
CA ARG A 158 4.24 25.60 -46.69
C ARG A 158 2.86 25.05 -47.09
N ALA A 159 1.91 25.20 -46.17
CA ALA A 159 0.54 25.55 -46.51
C ALA A 159 0.06 26.62 -45.52
N LYS A 160 -0.28 27.80 -46.05
CA LYS A 160 -1.08 28.82 -45.35
C LYS A 160 -2.42 28.19 -44.99
N LEU A 161 -2.86 28.30 -43.75
CA LEU A 161 -4.27 28.38 -43.37
C LEU A 161 -4.39 28.99 -41.97
N ASP A 162 -5.43 29.79 -41.82
CA ASP A 162 -5.54 30.94 -40.94
C ASP A 162 -5.49 30.65 -39.43
N CYS A 163 -4.80 31.55 -38.72
CA CYS A 163 -4.87 31.67 -37.28
C CYS A 163 -6.07 32.54 -36.92
N SER A 164 -7.14 31.95 -36.42
CA SER A 164 -8.13 32.63 -35.58
C SER A 164 -8.81 31.60 -34.70
N ASN A 165 -8.33 31.46 -33.47
CA ASN A 165 -9.20 31.55 -32.31
C ASN A 165 -8.38 31.70 -31.03
N ASN A 166 -8.40 32.96 -30.62
CA ASN A 166 -8.13 33.56 -29.34
C ASN A 166 -8.77 32.79 -28.17
N ILE A 167 -7.98 32.38 -27.15
CA ILE A 167 -8.45 32.34 -25.75
C ILE A 167 -7.32 32.82 -24.85
N THR A 168 -7.42 34.08 -24.45
CA THR A 168 -6.69 34.71 -23.35
C THR A 168 -7.37 34.41 -22.01
N GLY A 169 -6.58 34.07 -20.99
CA GLY A 169 -6.86 34.43 -19.59
C GLY A 169 -7.53 33.36 -18.72
N ALA A 170 -6.75 32.62 -17.94
CA ALA A 170 -7.21 32.00 -16.70
C ALA A 170 -6.50 32.72 -15.53
N SER A 171 -7.27 33.50 -14.78
CA SER A 171 -6.86 34.08 -13.50
C SER A 171 -7.24 33.12 -12.37
N ASN A 172 -6.31 32.89 -11.44
CA ASN A 172 -6.55 32.08 -10.24
C ASN A 172 -7.15 32.99 -9.14
N ASP A 173 -8.28 32.59 -8.56
CA ASP A 173 -8.80 33.20 -7.33
C ASP A 173 -8.70 32.24 -6.13
N VAL A 174 -8.51 32.80 -4.94
CA VAL A 174 -7.95 32.18 -3.72
C VAL A 174 -8.91 31.22 -2.98
N THR A 175 -10.01 30.78 -3.61
CA THR A 175 -11.00 29.89 -2.96
C THR A 175 -11.21 28.52 -3.64
N GLY A 176 -10.37 28.15 -4.62
CA GLY A 176 -10.24 26.75 -5.05
C GLY A 176 -11.50 26.10 -5.64
N LYS A 177 -12.38 26.89 -6.28
CA LYS A 177 -13.60 26.37 -6.92
C LYS A 177 -13.42 26.35 -8.44
N ILE A 178 -13.33 25.15 -9.02
CA ILE A 178 -13.28 24.95 -10.47
C ILE A 178 -14.72 24.96 -10.99
N ILE A 179 -15.08 25.99 -11.77
CA ILE A 179 -16.35 26.02 -12.51
C ILE A 179 -16.05 25.51 -13.92
N MET A 180 -16.54 24.32 -14.27
CA MET A 180 -16.57 23.84 -15.65
C MET A 180 -17.97 24.07 -16.21
N SER A 181 -18.12 25.07 -17.08
CA SER A 181 -19.34 25.28 -17.87
C SER A 181 -19.18 24.61 -19.23
N THR A 182 -19.87 23.49 -19.45
CA THR A 182 -19.99 22.87 -20.76
C THR A 182 -21.30 23.31 -21.39
N THR A 183 -21.24 24.08 -22.48
CA THR A 183 -22.41 24.39 -23.31
C THR A 183 -22.53 23.29 -24.37
N ASP A 184 -23.45 22.35 -24.17
CA ASP A 184 -23.87 21.43 -25.23
C ASP A 184 -25.04 22.05 -25.98
N ALA A 185 -24.90 22.16 -27.30
CA ALA A 185 -25.88 22.77 -28.18
C ALA A 185 -26.87 21.70 -28.65
N SER A 186 -27.65 21.16 -27.71
CA SER A 186 -28.89 20.44 -28.02
C SER A 186 -29.65 20.15 -26.72
N SER A 187 -30.94 20.50 -26.69
CA SER A 187 -31.93 20.30 -25.62
C SER A 187 -32.02 21.36 -24.51
N ASP A 188 -33.16 22.07 -24.53
CA ASP A 188 -33.63 23.06 -23.57
C ASP A 188 -33.87 22.45 -22.18
N ILE A 189 -32.86 22.43 -21.31
CA ILE A 189 -33.07 22.28 -19.86
C ILE A 189 -31.94 22.98 -19.09
N THR A 190 -32.17 24.22 -18.66
CA THR A 190 -31.28 24.93 -17.73
C THR A 190 -31.52 24.41 -16.31
N GLY A 191 -30.71 23.45 -15.87
CA GLY A 191 -30.69 22.97 -14.48
C GLY A 191 -29.37 23.32 -13.79
N GLU A 192 -29.40 24.25 -12.83
CA GLU A 192 -28.30 24.43 -11.87
C GLU A 192 -28.34 23.30 -10.85
N MET A 193 -27.35 22.40 -10.87
CA MET A 193 -27.13 21.45 -9.77
C MET A 193 -26.06 21.98 -8.82
N ILE A 194 -26.50 22.45 -7.65
CA ILE A 194 -25.63 22.88 -6.56
C ILE A 194 -25.50 21.69 -5.58
N PHE A 195 -24.35 21.04 -5.54
CA PHE A 195 -24.07 20.03 -4.51
C PHE A 195 -23.45 20.73 -3.28
N THR A 196 -24.23 20.90 -2.22
CA THR A 196 -23.73 21.29 -0.90
C THR A 196 -23.49 20.05 -0.05
N THR A 197 -22.26 19.93 0.45
CA THR A 197 -21.84 18.91 1.41
C THR A 197 -22.61 19.03 2.72
N GLY A 198 -23.31 17.95 3.08
CA GLY A 198 -23.57 17.52 4.45
C GLY A 198 -24.26 18.50 5.41
N GLU A 199 -25.59 18.41 5.49
CA GLU A 199 -26.31 18.34 6.78
C GLU A 199 -27.77 17.94 6.50
N LEU A 200 -28.29 16.99 7.29
CA LEU A 200 -29.65 16.48 7.17
C LEU A 200 -30.57 17.41 7.98
N VAL A 201 -31.23 18.37 7.31
CA VAL A 201 -32.22 19.25 7.94
C VAL A 201 -33.58 19.03 7.29
N ALA A 202 -34.57 18.83 8.16
CA ALA A 202 -35.91 18.36 7.90
C ALA A 202 -36.69 19.12 6.79
N MET A 203 -37.47 18.37 6.01
CA MET A 203 -38.49 18.89 5.12
C MET A 203 -39.65 19.46 5.95
N SER A 204 -39.93 20.75 5.76
CA SER A 204 -41.20 21.37 6.16
C SER A 204 -42.13 21.37 4.95
N ASP A 205 -43.33 20.84 5.16
CA ASP A 205 -44.41 20.72 4.18
C ASP A 205 -45.05 22.10 3.92
N VAL A 206 -45.11 22.51 2.66
CA VAL A 206 -45.96 23.63 2.20
C VAL A 206 -46.70 23.18 0.95
N GLY A 207 -47.89 22.62 1.18
CA GLY A 207 -49.14 23.13 0.64
C GLY A 207 -49.39 23.00 -0.87
N LYS A 208 -50.37 22.17 -1.21
CA LYS A 208 -51.58 22.61 -1.92
C LYS A 208 -52.82 22.03 -1.26
#